data_AF-A0A3D1CUT9-F1
#
_entry.id   AF-A0A3D1CUT9-F1
#
_cell.length_a   1.000
_cell.length_b   1.000
_cell.length_c   1.000
_cell.angle_alpha   90.00
_cell.angle_beta   90.00
_cell.angle_gamma   90.00
#
_symmetry.space_group_name_H-M   'P 1'
#
loop_
_entity.id
_entity.type
_entity.pdbx_description
1 polymer ?
#
loop_
_entity_poly.entity_id
_entity_poly.type
_entity_poly.pdbx_seq_one_letter_code
_entity_poly.pdbx_strand_id
1 'polypeptide(L)'
;SVSAFLETGLFLWLLHRRTGFLSWQEVFWPQLKILAASFLMAVFLYLPFRILDELVFNTSRTLELISLTLITGTIGMTVYLYFCALFEVNELRYFTAILGRFGKWQQPLAQSSEVLVETSSDEHPV
;
A
#
# COMPACT_ATOMS: atom_id res chain seq x y z
N SER A 1 3.97 -20.78 17.39
CA SER A 1 4.12 -19.31 17.37
C SER A 1 5.49 -18.85 17.85
N VAL A 2 5.97 -19.27 19.04
CA VAL A 2 7.30 -18.87 19.55
C VAL A 2 8.46 -19.31 18.62
N SER A 3 8.39 -20.52 18.06
CA SER A 3 9.36 -21.03 17.09
C SER A 3 9.47 -20.15 15.83
N ALA A 4 8.35 -19.65 15.31
CA ALA A 4 8.34 -18.81 14.10
C ALA A 4 9.05 -17.47 14.31
N PHE A 5 8.88 -16.85 15.48
CA PHE A 5 9.61 -15.62 15.83
C PHE A 5 11.11 -15.90 15.98
N LEU A 6 11.48 -17.03 16.59
CA LEU A 6 12.88 -17.43 16.74
C LEU A 6 13.53 -17.73 15.37
N GLU A 7 12.84 -18.44 14.49
CA GLU A 7 13.31 -18.80 13.16
C GLU A 7 13.44 -17.57 12.26
N THR A 8 12.46 -16.66 12.31
CA THR A 8 12.54 -15.36 11.62
C THR A 8 13.72 -14.54 12.13
N GLY A 9 13.92 -14.47 13.44
CA GLY A 9 15.07 -13.78 14.04
C GLY A 9 16.41 -14.40 13.64
N LEU A 10 16.49 -15.73 13.63
CA LEU A 10 17.67 -16.48 13.22
C LEU A 10 18.01 -16.24 11.75
N PHE A 11 17.02 -16.29 10.85
CA PHE A 11 17.23 -16.00 9.43
C PHE A 11 17.63 -14.55 9.19
N LEU A 12 17.02 -13.59 9.89
CA LEU A 12 17.41 -12.18 9.79
C LEU A 12 18.87 -11.98 10.21
N TRP A 13 19.27 -12.63 11.30
CA TRP A 13 20.65 -12.58 11.80
C TRP A 13 21.64 -13.24 10.83
N LEU A 14 21.28 -14.42 10.29
CA LEU A 14 22.10 -15.12 9.32
C LEU A 14 22.26 -14.29 8.02
N LEU A 15 21.18 -13.67 7.56
CA LEU A 15 21.17 -12.78 6.39
C LEU A 15 22.07 -11.58 6.61
N HIS A 16 21.94 -10.89 7.75
CA HIS A 16 22.78 -9.74 8.12
C HIS A 16 24.27 -10.11 8.08
N ARG A 17 24.64 -11.28 8.63
CA ARG A 17 26.01 -11.79 8.62
C ARG A 17 26.54 -12.13 7.21
N ARG A 18 25.65 -12.52 6.29
CA ARG A 18 26.02 -13.01 4.95
C ARG A 18 26.06 -11.92 3.89
N THR A 19 25.26 -10.86 4.02
CA THR A 19 25.22 -9.75 3.06
C THR A 19 26.07 -8.56 3.49
N GLY A 20 26.34 -8.36 4.79
CA GLY A 20 27.18 -7.26 5.31
C GLY A 20 26.70 -5.84 4.98
N PHE A 21 25.64 -5.72 4.18
CA PHE A 21 25.09 -4.49 3.60
C PHE A 21 23.97 -3.90 4.47
N LEU A 22 23.39 -4.70 5.36
CA LEU A 22 22.26 -4.31 6.19
C LEU A 22 22.79 -3.65 7.47
N SER A 23 23.12 -2.36 7.43
CA SER A 23 23.52 -1.65 8.65
C SER A 23 22.32 -1.49 9.60
N TRP A 24 22.53 -1.66 10.91
CA TRP A 24 21.44 -1.53 11.90
C TRP A 24 20.83 -0.13 11.90
N GLN A 25 21.61 0.89 11.52
CA GLN A 25 21.17 2.26 11.41
C GLN A 25 20.21 2.45 10.21
N GLU A 26 20.49 1.82 9.07
CA GLU A 26 19.63 1.88 7.89
C GLU A 26 18.31 1.15 8.06
N VAL A 27 18.24 0.14 8.93
CA VAL A 27 16.97 -0.55 9.22
C VAL A 27 16.20 0.15 10.33
N PHE A 28 16.86 0.47 11.44
CA PHE A 28 16.14 0.98 12.62
C PHE A 28 15.58 2.38 12.41
N TRP A 29 16.30 3.25 11.69
CA TRP A 29 15.89 4.63 11.45
C TRP A 29 14.57 4.77 10.66
N PRO A 30 14.40 4.13 9.49
CA PRO A 30 13.13 4.20 8.76
C PRO A 30 11.98 3.53 9.51
N GLN A 31 12.21 2.41 10.20
CA GLN A 31 11.16 1.76 10.99
C GLN A 31 10.61 2.67 12.08
N LEU A 32 11.50 3.43 12.75
CA LEU A 32 11.07 4.39 13.77
C LEU A 32 10.26 5.55 13.16
N LYS A 33 10.64 6.02 11.95
CA LYS A 33 9.86 7.05 11.23
C LYS A 33 8.46 6.55 10.85
N ILE A 34 8.34 5.32 10.35
CA ILE A 34 7.04 4.71 10.03
C ILE A 34 6.18 4.55 11.28
N LEU A 35 6.78 4.10 12.38
CA LEU A 35 6.08 3.91 13.65
C LEU A 35 5.56 5.25 14.18
N ALA A 36 6.40 6.30 14.16
CA ALA A 36 6.00 7.64 14.56
C ALA A 36 4.87 8.20 13.67
N ALA A 37 4.96 8.03 12.35
CA ALA A 37 3.92 8.44 11.41
C ALA A 37 2.59 7.70 11.67
N SER A 38 2.66 6.39 11.91
CA SER A 38 1.49 5.54 12.22
C SER A 38 0.86 5.91 13.56
N PHE A 39 1.67 6.23 14.56
CA PHE A 39 1.20 6.69 15.86
C PHE A 39 0.46 8.04 15.74
N LEU A 40 1.06 9.01 15.04
CA LEU A 40 0.43 10.31 14.80
C LEU A 40 -0.86 10.17 13.97
N MET A 41 -0.85 9.32 12.94
CA MET A 41 -2.06 8.98 12.19
C MET A 41 -3.16 8.45 13.10
N ALA A 42 -2.85 7.50 13.98
CA ALA A 42 -3.84 6.93 14.90
C ALA A 42 -4.45 8.00 15.83
N VAL A 43 -3.61 8.88 16.37
CA VAL A 43 -4.07 10.00 17.23
C VAL A 43 -4.96 10.96 16.44
N PHE A 44 -4.56 11.36 15.24
CA PHE A 44 -5.32 12.27 14.39
C PHE A 44 -6.61 11.66 13.83
N LEU A 45 -6.65 10.34 13.62
CA LEU A 45 -7.81 9.62 13.08
C LEU A 45 -8.86 9.33 14.15
N TYR A 46 -8.45 9.16 15.40
CA TYR A 46 -9.37 8.88 16.50
C TYR A 46 -10.44 9.98 16.66
N LEU A 47 -10.03 11.22 16.50
CA LEU A 47 -10.88 12.40 16.66
C LEU A 47 -12.02 12.47 15.61
N PRO A 48 -11.74 12.44 14.28
CA PRO A 48 -12.78 12.43 13.26
C PRO A 48 -13.61 11.15 13.28
N PHE A 49 -13.02 9.99 13.60
CA PHE A 49 -13.79 8.76 13.77
C PHE A 49 -14.88 8.93 14.84
N ARG A 50 -14.51 9.45 16.02
CA ARG A 50 -15.44 9.64 17.13
C ARG A 50 -16.49 10.70 16.84
N ILE A 51 -16.12 11.80 16.19
CA ILE A 51 -17.05 12.87 15.79
C ILE A 51 -18.07 12.33 14.77
N LEU A 52 -17.63 11.60 13.76
CA LEU A 52 -18.52 11.10 12.71
C LEU A 52 -19.51 10.06 13.24
N ASP A 53 -19.04 9.16 14.13
CA ASP A 53 -19.85 8.14 14.78
C ASP A 53 -20.92 8.75 15.71
N GLU A 54 -20.60 9.82 16.41
CA GLU A 54 -21.54 10.40 17.41
C GLU A 54 -22.48 11.47 16.81
N LEU A 55 -22.04 12.26 15.82
CA LEU A 55 -22.82 13.39 15.28
C LEU A 55 -23.55 13.13 13.95
N VAL A 56 -23.08 12.20 13.11
CA VAL A 56 -23.58 12.06 11.72
C VAL A 56 -24.22 10.70 11.45
N PHE A 57 -23.73 9.64 12.08
CA PHE A 57 -24.14 8.27 11.79
C PHE A 57 -24.72 7.58 13.03
N ASN A 58 -26.03 7.34 13.07
CA ASN A 58 -26.62 6.45 14.04
C ASN A 58 -26.32 5.00 13.62
N THR A 59 -25.35 4.35 14.26
CA THR A 59 -24.87 2.99 13.97
C THR A 59 -25.90 1.84 14.12
N SER A 60 -27.19 2.16 14.17
CA SER A 60 -28.31 1.22 14.12
C SER A 60 -28.54 0.57 12.75
N ARG A 61 -27.93 1.08 11.67
CA ARG A 61 -28.11 0.54 10.30
C ARG A 61 -26.77 0.24 9.62
N THR A 62 -26.72 -0.87 8.87
CA THR A 62 -25.50 -1.33 8.17
C THR A 62 -24.95 -0.34 7.14
N LEU A 63 -25.82 0.44 6.48
CA LEU A 63 -25.39 1.44 5.51
C LEU A 63 -24.56 2.56 6.15
N GLU A 64 -24.93 2.98 7.36
CA GLU A 64 -24.25 4.05 8.08
C GLU A 64 -22.85 3.59 8.53
N LEU A 65 -22.72 2.33 8.94
CA LEU A 65 -21.43 1.71 9.25
C LEU A 65 -20.49 1.65 8.03
N ILE A 66 -21.03 1.31 6.85
CA ILE A 66 -20.24 1.27 5.61
C ILE A 66 -19.75 2.68 5.25
N SER A 67 -20.63 3.68 5.32
CA SER A 67 -20.26 5.08 5.05
C SER A 67 -19.22 5.60 6.05
N LEU A 68 -19.41 5.34 7.35
CA LEU A 68 -18.45 5.72 8.40
C LEU A 68 -17.07 5.09 8.15
N THR A 69 -17.04 3.79 7.81
CA THR A 69 -15.79 3.06 7.54
C THR A 69 -15.09 3.60 6.30
N LEU A 70 -15.82 3.92 5.24
CA LEU A 70 -15.26 4.48 4.01
C LEU A 70 -14.67 5.87 4.25
N ILE A 71 -15.41 6.75 4.94
CA ILE A 71 -14.97 8.13 5.21
C ILE A 71 -13.78 8.11 6.17
N THR A 72 -13.87 7.37 7.27
CA THR A 72 -12.76 7.26 8.23
C THR A 72 -11.54 6.59 7.58
N GLY A 73 -11.75 5.55 6.77
CA GLY A 73 -10.67 4.87 6.04
C GLY A 73 -9.96 5.79 5.05
N THR A 74 -10.70 6.60 4.30
CA THR A 74 -10.09 7.58 3.37
C THR A 74 -9.35 8.68 4.11
N ILE A 75 -9.92 9.23 5.18
CA ILE A 75 -9.25 10.23 6.03
C ILE A 75 -7.96 9.64 6.63
N GLY A 76 -8.02 8.44 7.20
CA GLY A 76 -6.86 7.76 7.77
C GLY A 76 -5.75 7.54 6.75
N MET A 77 -6.12 7.09 5.55
CA MET A 77 -5.17 6.92 4.44
C MET A 77 -4.51 8.25 4.04
N THR A 78 -5.29 9.33 3.90
CA THR A 78 -4.74 10.65 3.55
C THR A 78 -3.82 11.18 4.65
N VAL A 79 -4.20 11.06 5.92
CA VAL A 79 -3.40 11.51 7.06
C VAL A 79 -2.09 10.70 7.15
N TYR A 80 -2.15 9.38 6.94
CA TYR A 80 -0.96 8.54 6.90
C TYR A 80 0.02 9.00 5.82
N LEU A 81 -0.46 9.17 4.59
CA LEU A 81 0.36 9.61 3.47
C LEU A 81 0.95 11.01 3.72
N TYR A 82 0.18 11.91 4.33
CA TYR A 82 0.63 13.25 4.70
C TYR A 82 1.79 13.19 5.71
N PHE A 83 1.67 12.41 6.77
CA PHE A 83 2.76 12.26 7.76
C PHE A 83 3.96 11.53 7.18
N CYS A 84 3.76 10.48 6.38
CA CYS A 84 4.87 9.80 5.70
C CYS A 84 5.64 10.73 4.74
N ALA A 85 4.94 11.64 4.06
CA ALA A 85 5.56 12.67 3.25
C ALA A 85 6.31 13.69 4.12
N LEU A 86 5.71 14.14 5.23
CA LEU A 86 6.30 15.11 6.16
C LEU A 86 7.59 14.59 6.82
N PHE A 87 7.66 13.30 7.14
CA PHE A 87 8.86 12.68 7.74
C PHE A 87 9.96 12.34 6.72
N GLU A 88 9.76 12.70 5.44
CA GLU A 88 10.65 12.37 4.31
C GLU A 88 11.13 10.92 4.39
N VAL A 89 10.16 10.01 4.50
CA VAL A 89 10.49 8.58 4.54
C VAL A 89 11.00 8.21 3.15
N ASN A 90 12.31 7.97 3.02
CA ASN A 90 12.94 7.56 1.75
C ASN A 90 12.25 6.34 1.12
N GLU A 91 11.60 5.51 1.92
CA GLU A 91 10.80 4.35 1.46
C GLU A 91 9.57 4.77 0.66
N LEU A 92 8.97 5.94 0.94
CA LEU A 92 7.84 6.47 0.16
C LEU A 92 8.25 6.71 -1.30
N ARG A 93 9.51 7.10 -1.56
CA ARG A 93 10.06 7.26 -2.91
C ARG A 93 10.13 5.93 -3.65
N TYR A 94 10.53 4.85 -2.98
CA TYR A 94 10.52 3.50 -3.58
C TYR A 94 9.10 3.01 -3.82
N PHE A 95 8.20 3.25 -2.87
CA PHE A 95 6.80 2.84 -2.97
C PHE A 95 6.07 3.54 -4.12
N THR A 96 6.25 4.85 -4.25
CA THR A 96 5.70 5.64 -5.37
C THR A 96 6.32 5.27 -6.72
N ALA A 97 7.62 4.94 -6.76
CA ALA A 97 8.28 4.44 -7.97
C ALA A 97 7.69 3.10 -8.43
N ILE A 98 7.33 2.22 -7.49
CA ILE A 98 6.64 0.95 -7.78
C ILE A 98 5.20 1.20 -8.22
N LEU A 99 4.48 2.10 -7.54
CA LEU A 99 3.10 2.44 -7.87
C LEU A 99 2.98 3.04 -9.28
N GLY A 100 3.95 3.84 -9.71
CA GLY A 100 4.05 4.34 -11.09
C GLY A 100 4.23 3.25 -12.16
N ARG A 101 4.68 2.05 -11.78
CA ARG A 101 4.79 0.89 -12.69
C ARG A 101 3.46 0.16 -12.86
N PHE A 102 2.59 0.16 -11.83
CA PHE A 102 1.26 -0.47 -11.89
C PHE A 102 0.35 0.16 -12.96
N GLY A 103 0.53 1.44 -13.26
CA GLY A 103 -0.23 2.13 -14.32
C GLY A 103 0.01 1.64 -15.75
N LYS A 104 1.05 0.83 -16.00
CA LYS A 104 1.40 0.35 -17.35
C LYS A 104 0.67 -0.93 -17.77
N TRP A 105 -0.23 -1.45 -16.94
CA TRP A 105 -0.99 -2.69 -17.19
C TRP A 105 -1.96 -2.62 -18.38
N GLN A 106 -2.22 -1.43 -18.92
CA GLN A 106 -3.04 -1.24 -20.12
C GLN A 106 -2.28 -1.54 -21.43
N GLN A 107 -0.94 -1.53 -21.42
CA GLN A 107 -0.12 -1.79 -22.60
C GLN A 107 -0.20 -3.23 -23.15
N PRO A 108 -0.20 -4.30 -22.33
CA PRO A 108 -0.28 -5.67 -22.85
C PRO A 108 -1.62 -6.00 -23.54
N LEU A 109 -2.69 -5.22 -23.30
CA LEU A 109 -3.99 -5.43 -23.95
C LEU A 109 -4.05 -4.83 -25.36
N ALA A 110 -3.21 -3.85 -25.68
CA ALA A 110 -3.17 -3.21 -26.99
C ALA A 110 -2.47 -4.09 -28.06
N GLN A 111 -1.55 -4.98 -27.65
CA GLN A 111 -0.84 -5.87 -28.58
C GLN A 111 -1.65 -7.09 -29.05
N SER A 112 -2.74 -7.45 -28.36
CA SER A 112 -3.54 -8.62 -28.72
C SER A 112 -4.58 -8.37 -29.82
N SER A 113 -4.84 -7.13 -30.22
CA SER A 113 -5.79 -6.79 -31.29
C SER A 113 -5.22 -6.83 -32.70
N GLU A 114 -3.90 -6.97 -32.88
CA GLU A 114 -3.26 -6.93 -34.20
C GLU A 114 -3.29 -8.29 -34.94
N VAL A 115 -3.62 -9.40 -34.26
CA VAL A 115 -3.52 -10.77 -34.82
C VAL A 115 -4.83 -11.26 -35.47
N LEU A 116 -5.92 -10.48 -35.44
CA LEU A 116 -7.24 -10.92 -35.94
C LEU A 116 -7.60 -10.43 -37.36
N VAL A 117 -6.69 -9.78 -38.09
CA VAL A 117 -6.99 -9.18 -39.41
C VAL A 117 -6.42 -9.95 -40.61
N GLU A 118 -5.49 -10.91 -40.43
CA GLU A 118 -4.84 -11.60 -41.57
C GLU A 118 -5.49 -12.91 -42.04
N THR A 119 -6.62 -13.36 -41.49
CA THR A 119 -7.30 -14.60 -41.94
C THR A 119 -8.74 -14.34 -42.33
N SER A 120 -8.99 -13.56 -43.39
CA SER A 120 -10.32 -13.50 -44.02
C SER A 120 -10.33 -12.95 -45.45
N SER A 121 -9.26 -13.12 -46.25
CA SER A 121 -9.29 -12.72 -47.66
C SER A 121 -8.27 -13.48 -48.52
N ASP A 122 -8.41 -14.80 -48.61
CA ASP A 122 -7.88 -15.55 -49.75
C ASP A 122 -8.81 -16.74 -50.03
N GLU A 123 -9.99 -16.41 -50.58
CA GLU A 123 -10.87 -17.40 -51.20
C GLU A 123 -10.95 -17.08 -52.70
N HIS A 124 -10.10 -17.80 -53.44
CA HIS A 124 -10.11 -17.93 -54.89
C HIS A 124 -11.47 -18.48 -55.37
N PRO A 125 -12.02 -17.98 -56.48
CA PRO A 125 -12.56 -18.96 -57.44
C PRO A 125 -12.22 -18.62 -58.90
N VAL A 126 -11.71 -19.66 -59.56
CA VAL A 126 -11.79 -20.08 -60.98
C VAL A 126 -11.97 -19.05 -62.09
#